data_AF-A0A4Q6GNN8-F1
#
_entry.id   AF-A0A4Q6GNN8-F1
#
_cell.length_a   1.000
_cell.length_b   1.000
_cell.length_c   1.000
_cell.angle_alpha   90.00
_cell.angle_beta   90.00
_cell.angle_gamma   90.00
#
_symmetry.space_group_name_H-M   'P 1'
#
loop_
_entity.id
_entity.type
_entity.pdbx_description
1 polymer ?
#
loop_
_entity_poly.entity_id
_entity_poly.type
_entity_poly.pdbx_seq_one_letter_code
_entity_poly.pdbx_strand_id
1 'polypeptide(L)' 'SPLIASIEVKRRGDVRRAKLYYLRERSGKSARIKEKLPQRKVKTAAAAE' A
#
# COMPACT_ATOMS: atom_id res chain seq x y z
N SER A 1 -1.98 24.33 -9.36
CA SER A 1 -0.98 23.50 -10.06
C SER A 1 -1.68 22.69 -11.14
N PRO A 2 -1.68 23.15 -12.42
CA PRO A 2 -2.36 22.48 -13.54
C PRO A 2 -1.44 21.55 -14.36
N LEU A 3 -0.22 21.26 -13.91
CA LEU A 3 0.79 20.51 -14.69
C LEU A 3 0.54 19.00 -14.80
N ILE A 4 -0.30 18.41 -13.95
CA ILE A 4 -0.54 16.95 -13.90
C ILE A 4 -1.91 16.65 -14.51
N ALA A 5 -1.94 15.78 -15.54
CA ALA A 5 -3.16 15.41 -16.26
C ALA A 5 -3.94 14.26 -15.57
N SER A 6 -3.26 13.21 -15.10
CA SER A 6 -3.90 12.06 -14.43
C SER A 6 -2.93 11.32 -13.51
N ILE A 7 -3.48 10.52 -12.58
CA ILE A 7 -2.71 9.70 -11.63
C ILE A 7 -3.34 8.31 -11.60
N GLU A 8 -2.53 7.28 -11.85
CA GLU A 8 -2.93 5.87 -11.75
C GLU A 8 -2.17 5.16 -10.63
N VAL A 9 -2.87 4.31 -9.88
CA VAL A 9 -2.29 3.55 -8.78
C VAL A 9 -1.75 2.22 -9.29
N LYS A 10 -0.43 2.10 -9.35
CA LYS A 10 0.23 0.85 -9.77
C LYS A 10 0.15 -0.25 -8.70
N ARG A 11 0.45 0.08 -7.44
CA ARG A 11 0.52 -0.87 -6.31
C ARG A 11 0.16 -0.18 -5.00
N ARG A 12 -0.35 -0.95 -4.03
CA ARG A 12 -0.67 -0.45 -2.68
C ARG A 12 0.38 -0.93 -1.69
N GLY A 13 1.07 -0.01 -1.02
CA GLY A 13 2.03 -0.35 0.03
C GLY A 13 1.35 -0.59 1.38
N ASP A 14 1.91 -1.48 2.19
CA ASP A 14 1.53 -1.64 3.59
C ASP A 14 2.35 -0.69 4.48
N VAL A 15 1.70 0.37 4.95
CA VAL A 15 2.31 1.41 5.78
C VAL A 15 1.40 1.75 6.96
N ARG A 16 2.02 2.00 8.12
CA ARG A 16 1.31 2.38 9.36
C ARG A 16 1.16 3.88 9.54
N ARG A 17 2.09 4.67 8.98
CA ARG A 17 2.12 6.14 9.11
C ARG A 17 1.55 6.78 7.85
N ALA A 18 0.70 7.79 8.00
CA ALA A 18 0.17 8.56 6.86
C ALA A 18 1.26 9.38 6.14
N LYS A 19 2.23 9.91 6.91
CA LYS A 19 3.39 10.63 6.37
C LYS A 19 4.63 9.74 6.44
N LEU A 20 5.29 9.54 5.29
CA LEU A 20 6.43 8.64 5.14
C LEU A 20 7.78 9.37 5.21
N TYR A 21 7.89 10.44 5.99
CA TYR A 21 9.15 11.21 6.09
C TYR A 21 10.32 10.39 6.63
N TYR A 22 10.05 9.34 7.40
CA TYR A 22 11.09 8.42 7.87
C TYR A 22 11.82 7.70 6.73
N LEU A 23 11.28 7.68 5.51
CA LEU A 23 11.95 7.15 4.33
C LEU A 23 13.05 8.08 3.80
N ARG A 24 13.05 9.37 4.17
CA ARG A 24 14.07 10.33 3.72
C ARG A 24 15.46 10.00 4.26
N GLU A 25 15.52 9.46 5.47
CA GLU A 25 16.76 9.10 6.16
C GLU A 25 17.15 7.63 5.96
N ARG A 26 16.28 6.83 5.33
CA ARG A 26 16.50 5.39 5.13
C ARG A 26 16.94 5.11 3.70
N SER A 27 17.89 4.20 3.55
CA SER A 27 18.40 3.79 2.24
C SER A 27 18.47 2.27 2.08
N GLY A 28 18.57 1.84 0.82
CA GLY A 28 18.71 0.43 0.45
C GLY A 28 17.49 -0.42 0.82
N LYS A 29 17.74 -1.60 1.40
CA LYS A 29 16.68 -2.57 1.77
C LYS A 29 15.72 -2.00 2.82
N SER A 30 16.19 -1.09 3.67
CA SER A 30 15.41 -0.53 4.80
C SER A 30 14.31 0.46 4.38
N ALA A 31 14.44 1.04 3.19
CA ALA A 31 13.46 1.97 2.62
C ALA A 31 12.37 1.25 1.80
N ARG A 32 12.51 -0.06 1.54
CA ARG A 32 11.54 -0.81 0.75
C ARG A 32 10.24 -1.03 1.53
N ILE A 33 9.15 -0.56 0.95
CA ILE A 33 7.79 -0.79 1.48
C ILE A 33 7.27 -2.11 0.90
N LYS A 34 6.72 -2.96 1.78
CA LYS A 34 6.07 -4.20 1.35
C LYS A 34 4.73 -3.90 0.70
N GLU A 35 4.36 -4.70 -0.28
CA GLU A 35 3.05 -4.58 -0.91
C GLU A 35 1.95 -5.11 0.02
N LYS A 36 0.83 -4.39 0.06
CA LYS A 36 -0.36 -4.79 0.79
C LYS A 36 -1.09 -5.85 -0.03
N LEU A 37 -0.72 -7.11 0.19
CA LEU A 37 -1.42 -8.25 -0.37
C LEU A 37 -2.86 -8.26 0.18
N PRO A 38 -3.90 -8.29 -0.68
CA PRO A 38 -5.25 -8.49 -0.21
C PRO A 38 -5.34 -9.89 0.40
N GLN A 39 -5.60 -9.96 1.71
CA GLN A 39 -6.00 -11.20 2.36
C GLN A 39 -7.23 -11.74 1.63
N ARG A 40 -7.10 -12.92 1.01
CA ARG A 40 -8.19 -13.60 0.31
C ARG A 40 -9.31 -13.84 1.34
N LYS A 41 -10.36 -13.02 1.32
CA LYS A 41 -11.57 -13.23 2.14
C LYS A 41 -12.30 -14.47 1.60
N VAL A 42 -11.91 -15.66 2.04
CA VAL A 42 -12.53 -16.93 1.58
C VAL A 42 -13.58 -17.47 2.57
N LYS A 43 -13.68 -16.98 3.81
CA LYS A 43 -14.43 -17.68 4.87
C LYS A 43 -15.63 -16.93 5.47
N THR A 44 -16.43 -16.21 4.67
CA THR A 44 -17.69 -15.63 5.19
C THR A 44 -18.94 -15.93 4.35
N ALA A 45 -18.85 -16.75 3.30
CA ALA A 45 -20.02 -17.12 2.48
C ALA A 45 -20.54 -18.55 2.70
N ALA A 46 -19.82 -19.40 3.44
CA ALA A 46 -20.15 -20.83 3.60
C ALA A 46 -20.85 -21.17 4.94
N ALA A 47 -21.36 -20.17 5.67
CA ALA A 47 -22.02 -20.37 6.98
C ALA A 47 -23.45 -19.81 7.02
N ALA A 48 -24.09 -19.64 5.86
CA ALA A 48 -25.45 -19.14 5.73
C ALA A 48 -26.35 -20.05 4.87
N GLU A 49 -25.98 -21.33 4.74
CA GLU A 49 -26.86 -22.39 4.26
C GLU A 49 -27.12 -23.38 5.41
#